data_AF-A0A6N7YU16-F1
#
_entry.id   AF-A0A6N7YU16-F1
#
_cell.length_a   1.000
_cell.length_b   1.000
_cell.length_c   1.000
_cell.angle_alpha   90.00
_cell.angle_beta   90.00
_cell.angle_gamma   90.00
#
_symmetry.space_group_name_H-M   'P 1'
#
loop_
_entity.id
_entity.type
_entity.pdbx_description
1 polymer ?
#
loop_
_entity_poly.entity_id
_entity_poly.type
_entity_poly.pdbx_seq_one_letter_code
_entity_poly.pdbx_strand_id
1 'polypeptide(L)'
;MDGLDLVVRELQVRDGRQVTCRQLAAQLGLEERRVRVLLGEARRLGHAAAMGSSPSGATLYVAAHTPPHPRTPRPRISPRPGSRA
;
A
#
# COMPACT_ATOMS: atom_id res chain seq x y z
N MET A 1 -16.19 -11.93 8.07
CA MET A 1 -15.41 -11.08 7.15
C MET A 1 -14.87 -9.94 7.99
N ASP A 2 -13.54 -9.87 8.14
CA ASP A 2 -12.89 -8.94 9.06
C ASP A 2 -12.90 -7.50 8.52
N GLY A 3 -12.90 -6.52 9.41
CA GLY A 3 -12.94 -5.10 9.03
C GLY A 3 -11.74 -4.67 8.16
N LEU A 4 -10.60 -5.32 8.36
CA LEU A 4 -9.39 -5.12 7.56
C LEU A 4 -9.59 -5.61 6.12
N ASP A 5 -10.14 -6.81 5.92
CA ASP A 5 -10.44 -7.35 4.59
C ASP A 5 -11.40 -6.47 3.81
N LEU A 6 -12.41 -5.91 4.50
CA LEU A 6 -13.33 -4.93 3.89
C LEU A 6 -12.59 -3.70 3.38
N VAL A 7 -11.70 -3.10 4.19
CA VAL A 7 -10.90 -1.93 3.80
C VAL A 7 -9.97 -2.25 2.63
N VAL A 8 -9.27 -3.39 2.67
CA VAL A 8 -8.34 -3.80 1.62
C VAL A 8 -9.08 -4.06 0.30
N ARG A 9 -10.18 -4.82 0.35
CA ARG A 9 -11.01 -5.10 -0.83
C ARG A 9 -11.55 -3.82 -1.45
N GLU A 10 -12.02 -2.88 -0.62
CA GLU A 10 -12.57 -1.60 -1.10
C GLU A 10 -11.51 -0.66 -1.70
N LEU A 11 -10.26 -0.78 -1.25
CA LEU A 11 -9.13 -0.11 -1.91
C LEU A 11 -8.76 -0.79 -3.23
N GLN A 12 -8.80 -2.12 -3.29
CA GLN A 12 -8.46 -2.89 -4.49
C GLN A 12 -9.48 -2.68 -5.62
N VAL A 13 -10.78 -2.63 -5.32
CA VAL A 13 -11.85 -2.32 -6.29
C VAL A 13 -11.64 -0.97 -6.98
N ARG A 14 -10.92 -0.06 -6.32
CA ARG A 14 -10.63 1.28 -6.82
C ARG A 14 -9.41 1.39 -7.73
N ASP A 15 -8.66 0.30 -7.94
CA ASP A 15 -7.58 0.17 -8.94
C ASP A 15 -6.68 1.42 -9.03
N GLY A 16 -5.99 1.73 -7.93
CA GLY A 16 -5.05 2.87 -7.86
C GLY A 16 -5.69 4.26 -7.68
N ARG A 17 -7.02 4.39 -7.61
CA ARG A 17 -7.65 5.69 -7.26
C ARG A 17 -7.38 6.06 -5.81
N GLN A 18 -7.03 7.33 -5.61
CA GLN A 18 -6.74 7.92 -4.31
C GLN A 18 -8.04 8.20 -3.54
N VAL A 19 -8.06 7.83 -2.26
CA VAL A 19 -9.23 7.95 -1.37
C VAL A 19 -8.79 8.44 0.00
N THR A 20 -9.60 9.30 0.61
CA THR A 20 -9.39 9.75 2.00
C THR A 20 -10.04 8.78 3.00
N CYS A 21 -9.55 8.79 4.24
CA CYS A 21 -10.13 8.02 5.35
C CYS A 21 -11.64 8.29 5.52
N ARG A 22 -12.05 9.56 5.41
CA ARG A 22 -13.46 9.96 5.54
C ARG A 22 -14.34 9.42 4.41
N GLN A 23 -13.86 9.46 3.17
CA GLN A 23 -14.58 8.88 2.04
C GLN A 23 -14.73 7.36 2.16
N LEU A 24 -13.67 6.70 2.62
CA LEU A 24 -13.68 5.26 2.83
C LEU A 24 -14.66 4.86 3.95
N ALA A 25 -14.66 5.61 5.05
CA ALA A 25 -15.60 5.44 6.16
C ALA A 25 -17.07 5.62 5.73
N ALA A 26 -17.35 6.67 4.95
CA ALA A 26 -18.69 6.93 4.43
C ALA A 26 -19.20 5.80 3.53
N GLN A 27 -18.33 5.23 2.69
CA GLN A 27 -18.72 4.12 1.81
C GLN A 27 -18.92 2.79 2.53
N LEU A 28 -18.06 2.49 3.51
CA LEU A 28 -18.16 1.25 4.28
C LEU A 28 -19.23 1.33 5.38
N GLY A 29 -19.81 2.51 5.62
CA GLY A 29 -20.73 2.74 6.74
C GLY A 29 -20.06 2.55 8.11
N LEU A 30 -18.75 2.81 8.19
CA LEU A 30 -17.95 2.62 9.40
C LEU A 30 -17.54 3.95 10.01
N GLU A 31 -17.21 3.94 11.31
CA GLU A 31 -16.62 5.10 11.96
C GLU A 31 -15.24 5.43 11.38
N GLU A 32 -14.98 6.72 11.13
CA GLU A 32 -13.70 7.19 10.61
C GLU A 32 -12.52 6.78 11.49
N ARG A 33 -12.70 6.81 12.82
CA ARG A 33 -11.67 6.39 13.79
C ARG A 33 -11.27 4.93 13.57
N ARG A 34 -12.25 4.05 13.35
CA ARG A 34 -12.02 2.62 13.11
C ARG A 34 -11.32 2.38 11.78
N VAL A 35 -11.78 3.06 10.72
CA VAL A 35 -11.15 2.99 9.40
C VAL A 35 -9.71 3.49 9.43
N ARG A 36 -9.41 4.53 10.22
CA ARG A 36 -8.05 5.04 10.40
C ARG A 36 -7.10 4.00 11.00
N VAL A 37 -7.56 3.25 12.00
CA VAL A 37 -6.80 2.15 12.61
C VAL A 37 -6.55 1.04 11.58
N LEU A 38 -7.60 0.61 10.89
CA LEU A 38 -7.54 -0.44 9.87
C LEU A 38 -6.63 -0.06 8.69
N LEU A 39 -6.67 1.19 8.23
CA LEU A 39 -5.74 1.71 7.22
C LEU A 39 -4.29 1.68 7.71
N GLY A 40 -4.05 1.98 8.99
CA GLY A 40 -2.72 1.87 9.60
C GLY A 40 -2.21 0.43 9.64
N GLU A 41 -3.10 -0.54 9.86
CA GLU A 41 -2.77 -1.97 9.78
C GLU A 41 -2.53 -2.43 8.34
N ALA A 42 -3.43 -2.08 7.41
CA ALA A 42 -3.29 -2.38 5.99
C ALA A 42 -1.97 -1.82 5.42
N ARG A 43 -1.53 -0.64 5.87
CA ARG A 43 -0.22 -0.07 5.52
C ARG A 43 0.94 -0.86 6.09
N ARG A 44 0.86 -1.27 7.36
CA ARG A 44 1.90 -2.10 8.00
C ARG A 44 2.06 -3.44 7.31
N LEU A 45 0.98 -4.01 6.79
CA LEU A 45 0.97 -5.26 6.04
C LEU A 45 1.30 -5.09 4.55
N GLY A 46 1.45 -3.86 4.06
CA GLY A 46 1.78 -3.58 2.66
C GLY A 46 0.62 -3.69 1.68
N HIS A 47 -0.63 -3.70 2.14
CA HIS A 47 -1.84 -3.71 1.30
C HIS A 47 -2.33 -2.30 0.92
N ALA A 48 -1.89 -1.27 1.64
CA ALA A 48 -2.24 0.12 1.37
C ALA A 48 -1.00 1.01 1.38
N ALA A 49 -1.01 2.08 0.58
CA ALA A 49 0.02 3.11 0.59
C ALA A 49 -0.62 4.48 0.83
N ALA A 50 0.09 5.34 1.57
CA ALA A 50 -0.28 6.75 1.72
C ALA A 50 0.50 7.57 0.68
N MET A 51 -0.21 8.27 -0.19
CA MET A 51 0.36 9.00 -1.34
C MET A 51 0.71 10.46 -1.03
N GLY A 52 0.14 11.02 0.04
CA GLY A 52 0.31 12.42 0.40
C GLY A 52 -0.95 13.00 1.04
N SER A 53 -1.14 14.31 0.90
CA SER A 53 -2.30 15.04 1.41
C SER A 53 -3.17 15.56 0.27
N SER A 54 -4.48 15.53 0.45
CA SER A 54 -5.45 16.20 -0.41
C SER A 54 -5.31 17.72 -0.32
N PRO A 55 -5.93 18.48 -1.24
CA PRO A 55 -5.99 19.94 -1.16
C PRO A 55 -6.63 20.45 0.16
N SER A 56 -7.46 19.63 0.79
CA SER A 56 -8.07 19.91 2.11
C SER A 56 -7.20 19.47 3.30
N GLY A 57 -5.99 18.94 3.05
CA GLY A 57 -5.06 18.48 4.09
C GLY A 57 -5.28 17.04 4.58
N ALA A 58 -6.22 16.29 3.99
CA ALA A 58 -6.50 14.92 4.41
C ALA A 58 -5.55 13.91 3.74
N THR A 59 -5.05 12.93 4.48
CA THR A 59 -4.18 11.89 3.89
C THR A 59 -4.92 11.08 2.82
N LEU A 60 -4.26 10.92 1.67
CA LEU A 60 -4.73 10.12 0.54
C LEU A 60 -4.11 8.73 0.59
N TYR A 61 -4.97 7.72 0.47
CA TYR A 61 -4.63 6.31 0.48
C TYR A 61 -4.96 5.68 -0.86
N VAL A 62 -4.17 4.70 -1.27
CA VAL A 62 -4.41 3.85 -2.44
C VAL A 62 -4.20 2.40 -2.04
N ALA A 63 -4.80 1.47 -2.79
CA ALA A 63 -4.35 0.08 -2.74
C ALA A 63 -2.87 0.05 -3.11
N ALA A 64 -2.05 -0.51 -2.22
CA ALA A 64 -0.74 -0.93 -2.65
C ALA A 64 -0.99 -2.21 -3.46
N HIS A 65 -0.77 -2.12 -4.78
CA HIS A 65 -0.37 -3.34 -5.47
C HIS A 65 0.91 -3.76 -4.77
N THR A 66 0.91 -4.91 -4.10
CA THR A 66 2.17 -5.58 -3.81
C THR A 66 2.87 -5.70 -5.17
N PRO A 67 3.94 -4.94 -5.47
CA PRO A 67 4.75 -5.30 -6.61
C PRO A 67 5.18 -6.75 -6.35
N PRO A 68 5.07 -7.66 -7.32
CA PRO A 68 5.51 -9.04 -7.13
C PRO A 68 7.04 -9.03 -6.95
N HIS A 69 7.48 -8.82 -5.71
CA HIS A 69 8.87 -8.66 -5.28
C HIS A 69 9.69 -7.59 -6.04
N PRO A 70 10.65 -6.93 -5.37
CA PRO A 70 11.79 -6.43 -6.10
C PRO A 70 12.45 -7.68 -6.71
N ARG A 71 12.55 -7.75 -8.04
CA ARG A 71 13.57 -8.62 -8.65
C ARG A 71 14.86 -8.24 -7.96
N THR A 72 15.38 -9.16 -7.15
CA THR A 72 16.70 -9.05 -6.55
C THR A 72 17.63 -8.61 -7.68
N PRO A 73 18.37 -7.50 -7.60
CA PRO A 73 19.48 -7.32 -8.50
C PRO A 73 20.38 -8.52 -8.21
N ARG A 74 20.38 -9.52 -9.10
CA ARG A 74 21.37 -10.59 -9.02
C ARG A 74 22.71 -9.87 -8.93
N PRO A 75 23.52 -10.06 -7.87
CA PRO A 75 24.89 -9.59 -7.93
C PRO A 75 25.47 -10.30 -9.16
N ARG A 76 25.88 -9.53 -10.16
CA ARG A 76 26.57 -10.04 -11.34
C ARG A 76 27.97 -10.43 -10.86
N ILE A 77 28.03 -11.55 -10.15
CA ILE A 77 29.29 -12.23 -9.84
C ILE A 77 29.60 -13.01 -11.10
N SER A 78 30.53 -12.50 -11.89
CA SER A 78 31.28 -13.30 -12.86
C SER A 78 32.66 -12.66 -13.04
N PRO A 79 33.67 -13.50 -13.29
CA PRO A 79 34.78 -13.68 -12.36
C PRO A 79 35.99 -12.82 -12.71
N ARG A 80 36.91 -12.65 -11.74
CA ARG A 80 38.29 -12.25 -12.01
C ARG A 80 38.88 -13.15 -13.11
N PRO A 81 39.46 -12.60 -14.20
CA PRO A 81 40.55 -13.27 -14.88
C PRO A 81 41.77 -13.23 -13.96
N GLY A 82 42.39 -14.39 -13.78
CA GLY A 82 43.55 -14.58 -12.91
C GLY A 82 44.72 -13.67 -13.26
N SER A 83 45.50 -13.40 -12.22
CA SER A 83 46.88 -12.94 -12.32
C SER A 83 47.76 -13.90 -13.13
N ARG A 84 48.86 -13.34 -13.65
CA ARG A 84 50.05 -13.97 -14.28
C ARG A 84 49.93 -14.19 -15.79
N ALA A 85 50.93 -13.86 -16.61
CA ALA A 85 52.35 -13.54 -16.39
C ALA A 85 52.80 -12.43 -17.35
#